data_AF-A0A4Y2B1F1-F1
#
_entry.id   AF-A0A4Y2B1F1-F1
#
_cell.length_a   1.000
_cell.length_b   1.000
_cell.length_c   1.000
_cell.angle_alpha   90.00
_cell.angle_beta   90.00
_cell.angle_gamma   90.00
#
_symmetry.space_group_name_H-M   'P 1'
#
loop_
_entity.id
_entity.type
_entity.pdbx_description
1 polymer ?
#
loop_
_entity_poly.entity_id
_entity_poly.type
_entity_poly.pdbx_seq_one_letter_code
_entity_poly.pdbx_strand_id
1 'polypeptide(L)'
;RLVARGFMQKEGVDYTENFSPVISMPFLRLVLVLIHQENLHSYAMDVKTAFLNGDLDEVVYMSQPQGYDDGTGKVFKLNKSLYCLKQAQRQWFHKFQQFMNKVKLQQSTVDPCIFIRKEKGKKIIICLYVDDLLIAGSDPDEVKTVINLLQNEFERCLNLRQLQNF
;
A
#
# COMPACT_ATOMS: atom_id res chain seq x y z
N ARG A 1 19.86 -4.47 3.41
CA ARG A 1 18.45 -4.12 3.69
C ARG A 1 18.25 -4.22 5.19
N LEU A 2 17.75 -3.17 5.85
CA LEU A 2 17.38 -3.24 7.26
C LEU A 2 16.04 -3.95 7.39
N VAL A 3 15.94 -4.94 8.28
CA VAL A 3 14.74 -5.74 8.49
C VAL A 3 14.53 -5.90 9.99
N ALA A 4 13.28 -5.76 10.46
CA ALA A 4 12.96 -5.96 11.86
C ALA A 4 12.89 -7.46 12.19
N ARG A 5 13.23 -7.83 13.43
CA ARG A 5 13.05 -9.21 13.92
C ARG A 5 11.64 -9.39 14.49
N GLY A 6 10.60 -9.20 13.67
CA GLY A 6 9.22 -9.23 14.17
C GLY A 6 8.73 -10.57 14.71
N PHE A 7 9.48 -11.66 14.52
CA PHE A 7 9.25 -12.92 15.22
C PHE A 7 9.52 -12.84 16.74
N MET A 8 10.24 -11.80 17.19
CA MET A 8 10.50 -11.54 18.61
C MET A 8 9.42 -10.65 19.25
N GLN A 9 8.50 -10.07 18.46
CA GLN A 9 7.43 -9.22 18.99
C GLN A 9 6.39 -10.03 19.76
N LYS A 10 5.91 -9.46 20.85
CA LYS A 10 4.86 -10.03 21.71
C LYS A 10 3.56 -9.25 21.55
N GLU A 11 2.48 -9.97 21.28
CA GLU A 11 1.12 -9.41 21.26
C GLU A 11 0.76 -8.82 22.62
N GLY A 12 0.08 -7.67 22.61
CA GLY A 12 -0.28 -6.91 23.82
C GLY A 12 0.87 -6.10 24.43
N VAL A 13 2.09 -6.21 23.89
CA VAL A 13 3.27 -5.42 24.30
C VAL A 13 3.79 -4.60 23.12
N ASP A 14 4.16 -5.26 22.02
CA ASP A 14 4.80 -4.63 20.86
C ASP A 14 3.82 -4.33 19.71
N TYR A 15 2.65 -4.97 19.73
CA TYR A 15 1.53 -4.73 18.81
C TYR A 15 0.23 -5.24 19.42
N THR A 16 -0.90 -4.68 18.98
CA THR A 16 -2.24 -5.10 19.43
C THR A 16 -3.05 -5.79 18.34
N GLU A 17 -2.89 -5.38 17.07
CA GLU A 17 -3.52 -6.03 15.92
C GLU A 17 -2.53 -6.19 14.78
N ASN A 18 -2.62 -7.32 14.07
CA ASN A 18 -1.75 -7.64 12.94
C ASN A 18 -2.52 -7.87 11.63
N PHE A 19 -3.84 -7.79 11.64
CA PHE A 19 -4.65 -8.04 10.45
C PHE A 19 -4.54 -6.90 9.44
N SER A 20 -4.19 -7.25 8.21
CA SER A 20 -4.29 -6.36 7.05
C SER A 20 -5.07 -7.06 5.96
N PRO A 21 -6.00 -6.36 5.29
CA PRO A 21 -6.70 -6.96 4.17
C PRO A 21 -5.74 -7.21 3.00
N VAL A 22 -6.07 -8.24 2.21
CA VAL A 22 -5.47 -8.56 0.92
C VAL A 22 -6.61 -8.79 -0.04
N ILE A 23 -6.58 -8.16 -1.21
CA ILE A 23 -7.62 -8.36 -2.22
C ILE A 23 -7.73 -9.85 -2.56
N SER A 24 -8.97 -10.34 -2.60
CA SER A 24 -9.20 -11.73 -2.97
C SER A 24 -9.05 -11.96 -4.48
N MET A 25 -8.60 -13.15 -4.87
CA MET A 25 -8.44 -13.51 -6.28
C MET A 25 -9.73 -13.38 -7.12
N PRO A 26 -10.93 -13.74 -6.62
CA PRO A 26 -12.17 -13.51 -7.35
C PRO A 26 -12.42 -12.04 -7.68
N PHE A 27 -12.18 -11.13 -6.73
CA PHE A 27 -12.38 -9.70 -6.97
C PHE A 27 -11.30 -9.09 -7.86
N LEU A 28 -10.05 -9.53 -7.74
CA LEU A 28 -9.00 -9.13 -8.68
C LEU A 28 -9.39 -9.54 -10.11
N ARG A 29 -9.82 -10.79 -10.32
CA ARG A 29 -10.30 -11.27 -11.63
C ARG A 29 -11.50 -10.48 -12.14
N LEU A 30 -12.45 -10.16 -11.28
CA LEU A 30 -13.60 -9.33 -11.63
C LEU A 30 -13.16 -7.96 -12.14
N VAL A 31 -12.20 -7.31 -11.46
CA VAL A 31 -11.66 -6.02 -11.91
C VAL A 31 -10.97 -6.14 -13.27
N LEU A 32 -10.20 -7.20 -13.51
CA LEU A 32 -9.57 -7.44 -14.82
C LEU A 32 -10.62 -7.61 -15.93
N VAL A 33 -11.72 -8.33 -15.66
CA VAL A 33 -12.85 -8.45 -16.59
C VAL A 33 -13.48 -7.09 -16.86
N LEU A 34 -13.70 -6.26 -15.83
CA LEU A 34 -14.24 -4.91 -16.00
C LEU A 34 -13.32 -4.00 -16.82
N ILE A 35 -12.01 -4.12 -16.62
CA ILE A 35 -11.01 -3.38 -17.41
C ILE A 35 -11.15 -3.72 -18.89
N HIS A 36 -11.24 -5.01 -19.21
CA HIS A 36 -11.39 -5.46 -20.60
C HIS A 36 -12.76 -5.07 -21.18
N GLN A 37 -13.87 -5.36 -20.49
CA GLN A 37 -15.24 -5.13 -20.98
C GLN A 37 -15.54 -3.65 -21.22
N GLU A 38 -14.98 -2.76 -20.40
CA GLU A 38 -15.21 -1.31 -20.51
C GLU A 38 -14.06 -0.57 -21.17
N ASN A 39 -13.09 -1.29 -21.74
CA ASN A 39 -11.90 -0.74 -22.41
C ASN A 39 -11.16 0.33 -21.56
N LEU A 40 -10.94 0.02 -20.28
CA LEU A 40 -10.31 0.96 -19.35
C LEU A 40 -8.80 1.03 -19.56
N HIS A 41 -8.25 2.24 -19.49
CA HIS A 41 -6.82 2.45 -19.43
C HIS A 41 -6.28 1.95 -18.10
N SER A 42 -5.38 0.98 -18.13
CA SER A 42 -4.88 0.33 -16.92
C SER A 42 -3.35 0.31 -16.82
N TYR A 43 -2.89 0.42 -15.58
CA TYR A 43 -1.48 0.47 -15.20
C TYR A 43 -1.25 -0.37 -13.94
N ALA A 44 -0.12 -1.07 -13.91
CA ALA A 44 0.42 -1.66 -12.70
C ALA A 44 1.52 -0.74 -12.14
N MET A 45 1.54 -0.57 -10.82
CA MET A 45 2.54 0.24 -10.13
C MET A 45 3.01 -0.47 -8.85
N ASP A 46 4.33 -0.62 -8.69
CA ASP A 46 4.97 -1.15 -7.48
C ASP A 46 5.34 0.01 -6.54
N VAL A 47 4.78 -0.01 -5.33
CA VAL A 47 5.12 0.97 -4.29
C VAL A 47 6.34 0.48 -3.53
N LYS A 48 7.52 0.98 -3.92
CA LYS A 48 8.73 0.66 -3.16
C LYS A 48 8.59 1.14 -1.74
N THR A 49 9.12 0.30 -0.84
CA THR A 49 9.13 0.60 0.58
C THR A 49 7.75 0.91 1.14
N ALA A 50 6.69 0.28 0.60
CA ALA A 50 5.31 0.41 1.08
C ALA A 50 5.20 0.42 2.63
N PHE A 51 5.86 -0.52 3.29
CA PHE A 51 5.85 -0.59 4.75
C PHE A 51 6.61 0.54 5.45
N LEU A 52 7.54 1.25 4.81
CA LEU A 52 8.16 2.45 5.40
C LEU A 52 7.23 3.66 5.37
N ASN A 53 6.19 3.65 4.55
CA ASN A 53 5.21 4.73 4.50
C ASN A 53 4.20 4.65 5.67
N GLY A 54 4.06 3.47 6.29
CA GLY A 54 3.22 3.28 7.46
C GLY A 54 3.80 3.99 8.70
N ASP A 55 2.94 4.74 9.38
CA ASP A 55 3.23 5.31 10.68
C ASP A 55 3.03 4.22 11.76
N LEU A 56 3.86 4.20 12.80
CA LEU A 56 3.68 3.27 13.92
C LEU A 56 2.84 3.92 15.01
N ASP A 57 1.74 3.28 15.37
CA ASP A 57 0.94 3.69 16.54
C ASP A 57 1.64 3.29 17.84
N GLU A 58 2.37 2.17 17.84
CA GLU A 58 3.12 1.66 18.99
C GLU A 58 4.57 2.15 19.02
N VAL A 59 5.13 2.27 20.24
CA VAL A 59 6.57 2.53 20.41
C VAL A 59 7.33 1.22 20.29
N VAL A 60 7.99 1.02 19.14
CA VAL A 60 8.82 -0.17 18.90
C VAL A 60 10.30 0.19 18.96
N TYR A 61 11.07 -0.61 19.69
CA TYR A 61 12.53 -0.54 19.74
C TYR A 61 13.16 -1.73 19.01
N MET A 62 14.31 -1.51 18.39
CA MET A 62 15.12 -2.58 17.79
C MET A 62 16.57 -2.49 18.26
N SER A 63 17.25 -3.62 18.33
CA SER A 63 18.70 -3.65 18.52
C SER A 63 19.41 -2.85 17.43
N GLN A 64 20.53 -2.22 17.78
CA GLN A 64 21.41 -1.60 16.79
C GLN A 64 21.73 -2.61 15.67
N PRO A 65 21.63 -2.21 14.39
CA PRO A 65 22.00 -3.07 13.29
C PRO A 65 23.50 -3.34 13.27
N GLN A 66 23.89 -4.46 12.66
CA GLN A 66 25.30 -4.82 12.49
C GLN A 66 26.06 -3.66 11.81
N GLY A 67 27.19 -3.26 12.39
CA GLY A 67 28.00 -2.12 11.94
C GLY A 67 27.64 -0.78 12.59
N TYR A 68 26.56 -0.71 13.37
CA TYR A 68 26.16 0.46 14.16
C TYR A 68 26.11 0.19 15.67
N ASP A 69 26.41 -1.05 16.07
CA ASP A 69 26.62 -1.42 17.47
C ASP A 69 27.92 -0.78 17.96
N ASP A 70 27.79 0.14 18.90
CA ASP A 70 28.88 0.88 19.53
C ASP A 70 29.27 0.28 20.90
N GLY A 71 28.74 -0.90 21.24
CA GLY A 71 28.99 -1.58 22.51
C GLY A 71 28.30 -0.92 23.71
N THR A 72 27.49 0.12 23.49
CA THR A 72 26.82 0.85 24.57
C THR A 72 25.53 0.18 25.05
N GLY A 73 25.05 -0.84 24.33
CA GLY A 73 23.77 -1.49 24.62
C GLY A 73 22.55 -0.62 24.27
N LYS A 74 22.74 0.46 23.51
CA LYS A 74 21.63 1.30 23.05
C LYS A 74 20.74 0.56 22.06
N VAL A 75 19.50 1.02 21.98
CA VAL A 75 18.50 0.52 21.03
C VAL A 75 18.00 1.67 20.15
N PHE A 76 17.55 1.34 18.95
CA PHE A 76 16.94 2.29 18.04
C PHE A 76 15.44 2.30 18.25
N LYS A 77 14.86 3.50 18.39
CA LYS A 77 13.42 3.70 18.34
C LYS A 77 12.98 3.79 16.87
N LEU A 78 11.97 3.01 16.49
CA LEU A 78 11.40 3.07 15.16
C LEU A 78 10.34 4.16 15.09
N ASN A 79 10.47 5.04 14.11
CA ASN A 79 9.50 6.11 13.83
C ASN A 79 8.52 5.76 12.68
N LYS A 80 8.87 4.76 11.87
CA LYS A 80 8.10 4.25 10.74
C LYS A 80 8.05 2.74 10.81
N SER A 81 7.02 2.13 10.24
CA SER A 81 6.96 0.67 10.18
C SER A 81 8.10 0.13 9.31
N LEU A 82 8.59 -1.06 9.68
CA LEU A 82 9.64 -1.77 8.96
C LEU A 82 9.11 -3.11 8.47
N TYR A 83 9.70 -3.60 7.39
CA TYR A 83 9.46 -4.96 6.92
C TYR A 83 9.69 -5.97 8.07
N CYS A 84 8.87 -7.01 8.11
CA CYS A 84 8.78 -8.03 9.15
C CYS A 84 8.15 -7.61 10.49
N LEU A 85 7.82 -6.33 10.75
CA LEU A 85 6.97 -6.02 11.91
C LEU A 85 5.57 -6.61 11.70
N LYS A 86 4.97 -7.14 12.75
CA LYS A 86 3.65 -7.80 12.71
C LYS A 86 2.54 -6.87 12.23
N GLN A 87 2.62 -5.58 12.56
CA GLN A 87 1.65 -4.55 12.18
C GLN A 87 1.97 -3.80 10.88
N ALA A 88 3.13 -4.04 10.25
CA ALA A 88 3.61 -3.22 9.13
C ALA A 88 2.64 -3.17 7.93
N GLN A 89 2.03 -4.30 7.60
CA GLN A 89 1.09 -4.39 6.48
C GLN A 89 -0.18 -3.58 6.77
N ARG A 90 -0.68 -3.64 8.01
CA ARG A 90 -1.84 -2.88 8.48
C ARG A 90 -1.57 -1.38 8.43
N GLN A 91 -0.39 -0.95 8.91
CA GLN A 91 -0.02 0.47 8.89
C GLN A 91 0.14 1.03 7.48
N TRP A 92 0.69 0.23 6.57
CA TRP A 92 0.69 0.57 5.14
C TRP A 92 -0.72 0.71 4.59
N PHE A 93 -1.60 -0.26 4.86
CA PHE A 93 -2.97 -0.23 4.39
C PHE A 93 -3.73 1.03 4.88
N HIS A 94 -3.61 1.36 6.17
CA HIS A 94 -4.23 2.57 6.74
C HIS A 94 -3.71 3.84 6.08
N LYS A 95 -2.39 3.95 5.88
CA LYS A 95 -1.79 5.10 5.19
C LYS A 95 -2.33 5.23 3.77
N PHE A 96 -2.40 4.12 3.05
CA PHE A 96 -2.93 4.07 1.69
C PHE A 96 -4.41 4.47 1.65
N GLN A 97 -5.24 3.91 2.53
CA GLN A 97 -6.67 4.23 2.64
C GLN A 97 -6.90 5.72 2.94
N GLN A 98 -6.15 6.31 3.86
CA GLN A 98 -6.21 7.74 4.16
C GLN A 98 -5.88 8.58 2.92
N PHE A 99 -4.87 8.19 2.15
CA PHE A 99 -4.54 8.87 0.91
C PHE A 99 -5.64 8.73 -0.15
N MET A 100 -6.20 7.53 -0.35
CA MET A 100 -7.34 7.29 -1.26
C MET A 100 -8.52 8.23 -0.95
N ASN A 101 -8.86 8.38 0.34
CA ASN A 101 -9.91 9.30 0.78
C ASN A 101 -9.59 10.75 0.41
N LYS A 102 -8.34 11.21 0.57
CA LYS A 102 -7.90 12.56 0.18
C LYS A 102 -8.06 12.80 -1.32
N VAL A 103 -7.77 11.80 -2.16
CA VAL A 103 -7.95 11.87 -3.63
C VAL A 103 -9.38 11.55 -4.09
N LYS A 104 -10.33 11.49 -3.16
CA LYS A 104 -11.77 11.25 -3.40
C LYS A 104 -12.08 9.89 -4.03
N LEU A 105 -11.23 8.88 -3.83
CA LEU A 105 -11.58 7.50 -4.12
C LEU A 105 -12.23 6.88 -2.89
N GLN A 106 -13.42 6.32 -3.06
CA GLN A 106 -14.16 5.67 -1.99
C GLN A 106 -13.78 4.20 -1.92
N GLN A 107 -13.58 3.71 -0.69
CA GLN A 107 -13.38 2.29 -0.46
C GLN A 107 -14.66 1.51 -0.79
N SER A 108 -14.49 0.38 -1.47
CA SER A 108 -15.56 -0.53 -1.82
C SER A 108 -16.09 -1.27 -0.58
N THR A 109 -17.40 -1.50 -0.54
CA THR A 109 -18.05 -2.27 0.54
C THR A 109 -17.92 -3.78 0.36
N VAL A 110 -17.54 -4.25 -0.84
CA VAL A 110 -17.42 -5.69 -1.15
C VAL A 110 -16.02 -6.23 -0.90
N ASP A 111 -14.99 -5.41 -1.09
CA ASP A 111 -13.59 -5.75 -0.81
C ASP A 111 -12.84 -4.48 -0.39
N PRO A 112 -12.24 -4.44 0.82
CA PRO A 112 -11.60 -3.24 1.36
C PRO A 112 -10.33 -2.82 0.60
N CYS A 113 -9.76 -3.68 -0.24
CA CYS A 113 -8.59 -3.37 -1.06
C CYS A 113 -8.96 -2.74 -2.42
N ILE A 114 -10.25 -2.53 -2.70
CA ILE A 114 -10.72 -1.88 -3.92
C ILE A 114 -11.23 -0.48 -3.59
N PHE A 115 -10.76 0.50 -4.36
CA PHE A 115 -11.14 1.90 -4.27
C PHE A 115 -11.70 2.38 -5.60
N ILE A 116 -12.83 3.10 -5.56
CA ILE A 116 -13.57 3.48 -6.76
C ILE A 116 -13.94 4.97 -6.68
N ARG A 117 -13.77 5.68 -7.79
CA ARG A 117 -14.36 7.00 -8.01
C ARG A 117 -15.17 6.97 -9.28
N LYS A 118 -16.43 7.42 -9.20
CA LYS A 118 -17.34 7.59 -10.33
C LYS A 118 -17.87 9.01 -10.32
N GLU A 119 -17.44 9.84 -11.25
CA GLU A 119 -17.85 11.24 -11.34
C GLU A 119 -18.05 11.65 -12.80
N LYS A 120 -19.16 12.34 -13.10
CA LYS A 120 -19.45 12.91 -14.44
C LYS A 120 -19.28 11.91 -15.60
N GLY A 121 -19.67 10.65 -15.39
CA GLY A 121 -19.55 9.58 -16.39
C GLY A 121 -18.15 8.98 -16.52
N LYS A 122 -17.16 9.48 -15.77
CA LYS A 122 -15.81 8.92 -15.69
C LYS A 122 -15.68 8.00 -14.49
N LYS A 123 -14.80 7.01 -14.62
CA LYS A 123 -14.57 6.00 -13.60
C LYS A 123 -13.08 5.76 -13.41
N ILE A 124 -12.67 5.65 -12.15
CA ILE A 124 -11.35 5.14 -11.75
C ILE A 124 -11.56 4.03 -10.73
N ILE A 125 -10.79 2.95 -10.88
CA ILE A 125 -10.73 1.79 -10.00
C ILE A 125 -9.26 1.61 -9.62
N ILE A 126 -8.97 1.47 -8.34
CA ILE A 126 -7.64 1.13 -7.83
C ILE A 126 -7.76 -0.09 -6.94
N CYS A 127 -6.93 -1.10 -7.19
CA CYS A 127 -6.81 -2.28 -6.33
C CYS A 127 -5.43 -2.31 -5.69
N LEU A 128 -5.39 -2.58 -4.39
CA LEU A 128 -4.17 -2.80 -3.63
C LEU A 128 -3.97 -4.30 -3.38
N TYR A 129 -2.88 -4.86 -3.91
CA TYR A 129 -2.41 -6.20 -3.61
C TYR A 129 -1.08 -6.09 -2.87
N VAL A 130 -1.13 -6.08 -1.53
CA VAL A 130 0.06 -5.92 -0.67
C VAL A 130 0.81 -4.60 -0.99
N ASP A 131 1.84 -4.62 -1.82
CA ASP A 131 2.65 -3.50 -2.28
C ASP A 131 2.42 -3.11 -3.75
N ASP A 132 1.71 -3.96 -4.52
CA ASP A 132 1.34 -3.72 -5.91
C ASP A 132 -0.01 -3.01 -6.03
N LEU A 133 -0.09 -2.09 -6.99
CA LEU A 133 -1.30 -1.36 -7.35
C LEU A 133 -1.71 -1.66 -8.78
N LEU A 134 -2.98 -2.03 -8.96
CA LEU A 134 -3.64 -2.04 -10.25
C LEU A 134 -4.55 -0.81 -10.35
N ILE A 135 -4.23 0.11 -11.24
CA ILE A 135 -4.95 1.37 -11.45
C ILE A 135 -5.61 1.28 -12.81
N ALA A 136 -6.92 1.52 -12.89
CA ALA A 136 -7.65 1.54 -14.14
C ALA A 136 -8.67 2.66 -14.21
N GLY A 137 -8.92 3.23 -15.38
CA GLY A 137 -9.97 4.22 -15.55
C GLY A 137 -10.38 4.47 -16.99
N SER A 138 -11.54 5.10 -17.15
CA SER A 138 -12.14 5.39 -18.46
C SER A 138 -11.49 6.59 -19.15
N ASP A 139 -10.84 7.47 -18.38
CA ASP A 139 -10.15 8.65 -18.89
C ASP A 139 -8.64 8.52 -18.60
N PRO A 140 -7.79 8.40 -19.63
CA PRO A 140 -6.36 8.21 -19.45
C PRO A 140 -5.65 9.41 -18.79
N ASP A 141 -6.16 10.63 -18.94
CA ASP A 141 -5.56 11.82 -18.32
C ASP A 141 -5.86 11.87 -16.82
N GLU A 142 -7.05 11.43 -16.41
CA GLU A 142 -7.35 11.30 -14.98
C GLU A 142 -6.55 10.17 -14.33
N VAL A 143 -6.37 9.05 -15.04
CA VAL A 143 -5.53 7.95 -14.57
C VAL A 143 -4.08 8.41 -14.35
N LYS A 144 -3.50 9.14 -15.32
CA LYS A 144 -2.16 9.73 -15.18
C LYS A 144 -2.08 10.73 -14.02
N THR A 145 -3.12 11.55 -13.83
CA THR A 145 -3.18 12.50 -12.71
C THR A 145 -3.12 11.76 -11.37
N VAL A 146 -3.91 10.68 -11.21
CA VAL A 146 -3.89 9.86 -10.00
C VAL A 146 -2.54 9.17 -9.80
N ILE A 147 -1.92 8.66 -10.86
CA ILE A 147 -0.56 8.08 -10.79
C ILE A 147 0.45 9.13 -10.30
N ASN A 148 0.42 10.35 -10.83
CA ASN A 148 1.32 11.42 -10.39
C ASN A 148 1.10 11.79 -8.91
N LEU A 149 -0.16 11.84 -8.46
CA LEU A 149 -0.48 12.08 -7.04
C LEU A 149 0.08 10.96 -6.16
N LEU A 150 -0.05 9.70 -6.58
CA LEU A 150 0.51 8.55 -5.87
C LEU A 150 2.04 8.60 -5.80
N GLN A 151 2.69 8.95 -6.91
CA GLN A 151 4.15 9.09 -6.99
C GLN A 151 4.69 10.19 -6.08
N ASN A 152 3.93 11.28 -5.93
CA ASN A 152 4.29 12.39 -5.06
C ASN A 152 4.09 12.06 -3.57
N GLU A 153 3.04 11.32 -3.21
CA GLU A 153 2.78 10.93 -1.82
C GLU A 153 3.74 9.81 -1.35
N PHE A 154 3.95 8.80 -2.19
CA PHE A 154 4.73 7.63 -1.85
C PHE A 154 6.08 7.71 -2.59
N GLU A 155 7.02 8.45 -2.00
CA GLU A 155 8.37 8.67 -2.54
C GLU A 155 8.97 7.37 -3.11
N ARG A 156 9.25 7.39 -4.42
CA ARG A 156 9.85 6.30 -5.21
C ARG A 156 8.93 5.11 -5.55
N CYS A 157 7.74 5.37 -6.08
CA CYS A 157 7.08 4.37 -6.93
C CYS A 157 7.97 4.04 -8.12
N LEU A 158 8.28 2.76 -8.36
CA LEU A 158 9.12 2.33 -9.48
C LEU A 158 8.33 1.33 -10.32
N ASN A 159 8.62 1.34 -11.63
CA ASN A 159 8.00 0.45 -12.61
C ASN A 159 6.49 0.67 -12.80
N LEU A 160 6.12 1.85 -13.30
CA LEU A 160 4.81 2.02 -13.92
C LEU A 160 4.78 1.22 -15.23
N ARG A 161 3.90 0.23 -15.32
CA ARG A 161 3.70 -0.56 -16.54
C ARG A 161 2.29 -0.36 -17.03
N GLN A 162 2.14 0.16 -18.24
CA GLN A 162 0.86 0.15 -18.91
C GLN A 162 0.53 -1.31 -19.26
N LEU A 163 -0.65 -1.76 -18.88
CA LEU A 163 -1.13 -3.08 -19.27
C LEU A 163 -1.75 -2.94 -20.66
N GLN A 164 -1.06 -3.47 -21.66
CA GLN A 164 -1.56 -3.54 -23.04
C GLN A 164 -2.14 -4.93 -23.27
N ASN A 165 -3.41 -4.98 -23.65
CA ASN A 165 -4.18 -6.18 -24.01
C ASN A 165 -4.36 -7.20 -22.87
N PHE A 166 -5.60 -7.31 -22.38
CA PHE A 166 -6.13 -8.52 -21.73
C PHE A 166 -6.83 -9.38 -22.77
#